data_AF-A0A9D2MIC1-F1
#
_entry.id   AF-A0A9D2MIC1-F1
#
_cell.length_a   1.000
_cell.length_b   1.000
_cell.length_c   1.000
_cell.angle_alpha   90.00
_cell.angle_beta   90.00
_cell.angle_gamma   90.00
#
_symmetry.space_group_name_H-M   'P 1'
#
loop_
_entity.id
_entity.type
_entity.pdbx_description
1 polymer ?
#
loop_
_entity_poly.entity_id
_entity_poly.type
_entity_poly.pdbx_seq_one_letter_code
_entity_poly.pdbx_strand_id
1 'polypeptide(L)'
;MNKHRKYLSRKIKPRSFTKKAVIGFLTFVIACICTSTVVFAAGGEEVIEPMTKFTDFLFAIFRIIGIAITGYGIFEFATAVRSHDGAQKVTAAASIASGLIIIFIKEILQLIGIDV
;
A
#
# COMPACT_ATOMS: atom_id res chain seq x y z
N MET A 1 24.25 -47.53 11.61
CA MET A 1 24.38 -46.20 10.98
C MET A 1 23.22 -45.97 9.99
N ASN A 2 22.00 -45.61 10.43
CA ASN A 2 20.93 -45.19 9.49
C ASN A 2 19.69 -44.49 10.12
N LYS A 3 19.83 -43.75 11.23
CA LYS A 3 18.68 -43.07 11.86
C LYS A 3 18.40 -41.66 11.29
N HIS A 4 19.32 -41.08 10.52
CA HIS A 4 19.20 -39.69 10.06
C HIS A 4 18.34 -39.45 8.81
N ARG A 5 18.01 -40.47 8.01
CA ARG A 5 17.19 -40.29 6.79
C ARG A 5 15.67 -40.19 7.06
N LYS A 6 15.18 -40.52 8.26
CA LYS A 6 13.74 -40.53 8.56
C LYS A 6 13.11 -39.15 8.80
N TYR A 7 13.91 -38.09 8.97
CA TYR A 7 13.40 -36.74 9.24
C TYR A 7 13.20 -35.89 7.98
N LEU A 8 13.78 -36.27 6.84
CA LEU A 8 13.71 -35.52 5.58
C LEU A 8 12.48 -35.84 4.71
N SER A 9 11.58 -36.73 5.16
CA SER A 9 10.37 -37.09 4.40
C SER A 9 9.10 -36.93 5.23
N ARG A 10 9.01 -35.83 5.99
CA ARG A 10 7.72 -35.39 6.53
C ARG A 10 6.94 -34.74 5.39
N LYS A 11 6.31 -35.58 4.53
CA LYS A 11 5.36 -35.10 3.52
C LYS A 11 4.30 -34.26 4.23
N ILE A 12 4.33 -32.95 4.03
CA ILE A 12 3.21 -32.07 4.38
C ILE A 12 2.08 -32.48 3.43
N LYS A 13 1.15 -33.30 3.92
CA LYS A 13 -0.09 -33.64 3.21
C LYS A 13 -0.94 -32.38 3.23
N PRO A 14 -1.08 -31.62 2.12
CA PRO A 14 -1.98 -30.48 2.13
C PRO A 14 -3.38 -31.03 2.37
N ARG A 15 -4.00 -30.61 3.47
CA ARG A 15 -5.40 -30.93 3.75
C ARG A 15 -6.20 -30.52 2.51
N SER A 16 -6.90 -31.48 1.91
CA SER A 16 -7.75 -31.25 0.72
C SER A 16 -8.77 -30.12 0.95
N PHE A 17 -9.12 -29.90 2.22
CA PHE A 17 -9.95 -28.79 2.70
C PHE A 17 -9.35 -27.41 2.39
N THR A 18 -8.04 -27.23 2.60
CA THR A 18 -7.33 -25.97 2.31
C THR A 18 -7.27 -25.71 0.82
N LYS A 19 -7.08 -26.75 -0.01
CA LYS A 19 -7.11 -26.62 -1.47
C LYS A 19 -8.49 -26.24 -1.99
N LYS A 20 -9.56 -26.85 -1.46
CA LYS A 20 -10.95 -26.51 -1.84
C LYS A 20 -11.34 -25.11 -1.40
N ALA A 21 -10.91 -24.65 -0.22
CA ALA A 21 -11.13 -23.29 0.25
C ALA A 21 -10.38 -22.24 -0.60
N VAL A 22 -9.13 -22.52 -0.97
CA VAL A 22 -8.33 -21.63 -1.84
C VAL A 22 -8.92 -21.56 -3.25
N ILE A 23 -9.36 -22.69 -3.81
CA ILE A 23 -10.01 -22.70 -5.12
C ILE A 23 -11.36 -21.98 -5.06
N GLY A 24 -12.15 -22.17 -4.00
CA GLY A 24 -13.42 -21.45 -3.81
C GLY A 24 -13.23 -19.93 -3.70
N PHE A 25 -12.20 -19.50 -2.94
CA PHE A 25 -11.85 -18.08 -2.82
C PHE A 25 -11.37 -17.50 -4.16
N LEU A 26 -10.55 -18.24 -4.91
CA LEU A 26 -10.06 -17.81 -6.22
C LEU A 26 -11.19 -17.69 -7.24
N THR A 27 -12.12 -18.64 -7.28
CA THR A 27 -13.30 -18.59 -8.17
C THR A 27 -14.23 -17.43 -7.81
N PHE A 28 -14.39 -17.13 -6.52
CA PHE A 28 -15.17 -15.98 -6.05
C PHE A 28 -14.54 -14.65 -6.47
N VAL A 29 -13.23 -14.50 -6.30
CA VAL A 29 -12.49 -13.30 -6.74
C VAL A 29 -12.58 -13.10 -8.26
N ILE A 30 -12.43 -14.17 -9.04
CA ILE A 30 -12.58 -14.10 -10.51
C ILE A 30 -14.02 -13.75 -10.91
N ALA A 31 -15.02 -14.31 -10.21
CA ALA A 31 -16.43 -13.97 -10.47
C ALA A 31 -16.73 -12.49 -10.19
N CYS A 32 -16.21 -11.92 -9.10
CA CYS A 32 -16.35 -10.49 -8.78
C CYS A 32 -15.70 -9.58 -9.83
N ILE A 33 -14.54 -9.98 -10.39
CA ILE A 33 -13.89 -9.22 -11.45
C ILE A 33 -14.70 -9.29 -12.75
N CYS A 34 -15.19 -10.48 -13.12
CA CYS A 34 -15.96 -10.69 -14.36
C CYS A 34 -17.40 -10.13 -14.34
N THR A 35 -17.94 -9.81 -13.16
CA THR A 35 -19.29 -9.22 -13.00
C THR A 35 -19.28 -7.71 -12.77
N SER A 36 -18.11 -7.07 -12.87
CA SER A 36 -18.00 -5.60 -12.88
C SER A 36 -18.64 -5.04 -14.16
N THR A 37 -19.96 -4.86 -14.10
CA THR A 37 -20.71 -4.16 -15.13
C THR A 37 -20.48 -2.66 -14.96
N VAL A 38 -20.05 -1.98 -16.03
CA VAL A 38 -20.01 -0.52 -16.07
C VAL A 38 -21.45 0.00 -16.12
N VAL A 39 -21.89 0.63 -15.04
CA VAL A 39 -23.20 1.33 -15.01
C VAL A 39 -23.02 2.64 -15.75
N PHE A 40 -23.52 2.73 -16.98
CA PHE A 40 -23.67 4.00 -17.69
C PHE A 40 -24.83 4.77 -17.06
N ALA A 41 -24.50 5.77 -16.24
CA ALA A 41 -25.46 6.76 -15.80
C ALA A 41 -25.87 7.63 -17.01
N ALA A 42 -27.16 7.65 -17.35
CA ALA A 42 -27.73 8.63 -18.25
C ALA A 42 -27.73 10.01 -17.55
N GLY A 43 -26.60 10.71 -17.62
CA GLY A 43 -26.34 11.99 -16.93
C GLY A 43 -24.86 12.17 -16.55
N GLY A 44 -23.95 11.77 -17.45
CA GLY A 44 -22.59 11.31 -17.14
C GLY A 44 -21.58 12.28 -16.49
N GLU A 45 -21.88 13.56 -16.32
CA GLU A 45 -20.96 14.51 -15.67
C GLU A 45 -21.36 14.88 -14.23
N GLU A 46 -22.66 15.02 -13.93
CA GLU A 46 -23.12 15.51 -12.63
C GLU A 46 -23.00 14.46 -11.50
N VAL A 47 -23.01 13.16 -11.85
CA VAL A 47 -22.92 12.07 -10.86
C VAL A 47 -21.47 11.75 -10.48
N ILE A 48 -20.50 12.06 -11.35
CA ILE A 48 -19.08 11.75 -11.13
C ILE A 48 -18.39 12.88 -10.36
N GLU A 49 -18.89 14.11 -10.45
CA GLU A 49 -18.29 15.27 -9.78
C GLU A 49 -18.07 15.08 -8.26
N PRO A 50 -19.04 14.59 -7.46
CA PRO A 50 -18.82 14.38 -6.02
C PRO A 50 -17.72 13.34 -5.74
N MET A 51 -17.56 12.34 -6.60
CA MET A 51 -16.54 11.30 -6.47
C MET A 51 -15.15 11.89 -6.74
N THR A 52 -15.01 12.71 -7.78
CA THR A 52 -13.74 13.41 -8.08
C THR A 52 -13.34 14.36 -6.95
N LYS A 53 -14.28 15.15 -6.42
CA LYS A 53 -14.02 16.03 -5.26
C LYS A 53 -13.65 15.26 -3.99
N PHE A 54 -14.23 14.07 -3.80
CA PHE A 54 -13.87 13.20 -2.69
C PHE A 54 -12.45 12.64 -2.84
N THR A 55 -12.04 12.19 -4.03
CA THR A 55 -10.67 11.72 -4.26
C THR A 55 -9.66 12.85 -4.07
N ASP A 56 -9.97 14.06 -4.52
CA ASP A 56 -9.17 15.26 -4.23
C ASP A 56 -9.04 15.52 -2.73
N PHE A 57 -10.12 15.34 -1.98
CA PHE A 57 -10.11 15.47 -0.52
C PHE A 57 -9.22 14.40 0.14
N LEU A 58 -9.25 13.15 -0.33
CA LEU A 58 -8.36 12.11 0.18
C LEU A 58 -6.89 12.45 -0.09
N PHE A 59 -6.55 12.94 -1.29
CA PHE A 59 -5.19 13.40 -1.58
C PHE A 59 -4.77 14.57 -0.68
N ALA A 60 -5.68 15.48 -0.36
CA ALA A 60 -5.41 16.56 0.59
C ALA A 60 -5.10 16.01 2.01
N ILE A 61 -5.83 15.00 2.48
CA ILE A 61 -5.53 14.33 3.76
C ILE A 61 -4.16 13.65 3.71
N PHE A 62 -3.86 12.89 2.66
CA PHE A 62 -2.56 12.24 2.51
C PHE A 62 -1.42 13.26 2.53
N ARG A 63 -1.59 14.41 1.87
CA ARG A 63 -0.60 15.50 1.91
C ARG A 63 -0.36 16.03 3.32
N ILE A 64 -1.42 16.23 4.11
CA ILE A 64 -1.29 16.68 5.52
C ILE A 64 -0.56 15.63 6.36
N ILE A 65 -0.90 14.35 6.18
CA ILE A 65 -0.22 13.24 6.87
C ILE A 65 1.27 13.19 6.46
N GLY A 66 1.58 13.36 5.19
CA GLY A 66 2.95 13.43 4.69
C GLY A 66 3.74 14.56 5.33
N ILE A 67 3.16 15.76 5.45
CA ILE A 67 3.77 16.90 6.15
C ILE A 67 4.03 16.58 7.62
N ALA A 68 3.11 15.91 8.30
CA ALA A 68 3.28 15.53 9.70
C ALA A 68 4.45 14.54 9.89
N ILE A 69 4.55 13.52 9.03
CA ILE A 69 5.64 12.53 9.05
C ILE A 69 6.98 13.21 8.74
N THR A 70 7.04 14.06 7.71
CA THR A 70 8.25 14.83 7.40
C THR A 70 8.65 15.73 8.56
N GLY A 71 7.70 16.38 9.23
CA GLY A 71 7.95 17.19 10.43
C GLY A 71 8.55 16.37 11.58
N TYR A 72 8.04 15.17 11.82
CA TYR A 72 8.61 14.23 12.79
C TYR A 72 10.02 13.78 12.40
N GLY A 73 10.24 13.42 11.13
CA GLY A 73 11.56 13.07 10.61
C GLY A 73 12.58 14.20 10.72
N ILE A 74 12.16 15.46 10.53
CA ILE A 74 13.03 16.64 10.76
C ILE A 74 13.38 16.78 12.24
N PHE A 75 12.41 16.59 13.15
CA PHE A 75 12.66 16.60 14.59
C PHE A 75 13.66 15.51 15.00
N GLU A 76 13.50 14.30 14.47
CA GLU A 76 14.44 13.19 14.69
C GLU A 76 15.82 13.52 14.12
N PHE A 77 15.90 14.10 12.91
CA PHE A 77 17.16 14.51 12.29
C PHE A 77 17.89 15.58 13.12
N ALA A 78 17.15 16.56 13.66
CA ALA A 78 17.73 17.62 14.48
C ALA A 78 18.34 17.08 15.79
N THR A 79 17.72 16.08 16.40
CA THR A 79 18.29 15.41 17.58
C THR A 79 19.48 14.52 17.19
N ALA A 80 19.39 13.81 16.06
CA ALA A 80 20.45 12.98 15.47
C ALA A 80 21.74 13.75 15.13
N VAL A 81 21.61 15.03 14.76
CA VAL A 81 22.76 15.91 14.49
C VAL A 81 23.57 16.18 15.75
N ARG A 82 22.92 16.27 16.92
CA ARG A 82 23.59 16.53 18.21
C ARG A 82 24.21 15.28 18.82
N SER A 83 23.67 14.10 18.56
CA SER A 83 24.08 12.83 19.19
C SER A 83 25.24 12.11 18.50
N HIS A 84 25.76 12.63 17.37
CA HIS A 84 26.82 12.03 16.55
C HIS A 84 26.56 10.57 16.10
N ASP A 85 25.35 10.06 16.34
CA ASP A 85 24.95 8.69 16.07
C ASP A 85 24.44 8.58 14.63
N GLY A 86 25.15 7.77 13.84
CA GLY A 86 24.83 7.56 12.42
C GLY A 86 23.47 6.89 12.23
N ALA A 87 23.01 6.08 13.19
CA ALA A 87 21.76 5.34 13.08
C ALA A 87 20.53 6.26 13.08
N GLN A 88 20.49 7.27 13.97
CA GLN A 88 19.39 8.23 14.03
C GLN A 88 19.29 9.10 12.76
N LYS A 89 20.44 9.40 12.13
CA LYS A 89 20.46 10.19 10.88
C LYS A 89 19.83 9.43 9.73
N VAL A 90 20.06 8.11 9.64
CA VAL A 90 19.51 7.26 8.57
C VAL A 90 18.01 7.04 8.76
N THR A 91 17.57 6.78 9.99
CA THR A 91 16.13 6.61 10.30
C THR A 91 15.35 7.89 10.04
N ALA A 92 15.88 9.03 10.50
CA ALA A 92 15.28 10.34 10.25
C ALA A 92 15.25 10.69 8.75
N ALA A 93 16.33 10.45 8.01
CA ALA A 93 16.38 10.68 6.57
C ALA A 93 15.38 9.80 5.81
N ALA A 94 15.22 8.53 6.20
CA ALA A 94 14.23 7.63 5.60
C ALA A 94 12.78 8.09 5.87
N SER A 95 12.51 8.62 7.07
CA SER A 95 11.21 9.20 7.44
C SER A 95 10.90 10.48 6.65
N ILE A 96 11.89 11.33 6.45
CA ILE A 96 11.75 12.53 5.61
C ILE A 96 11.46 12.13 4.15
N ALA A 97 12.18 11.16 3.61
CA ALA A 97 11.99 10.68 2.24
C ALA A 97 10.60 10.07 2.03
N SER A 98 10.12 9.22 2.95
CA SER A 98 8.78 8.65 2.85
C SER A 98 7.68 9.71 2.96
N GLY A 99 7.83 10.68 3.86
CA GLY A 99 6.90 11.79 3.99
C GLY A 99 6.84 12.66 2.73
N LEU A 100 7.98 12.95 2.09
CA LEU A 100 8.02 13.70 0.83
C LEU A 100 7.30 12.97 -0.31
N ILE A 101 7.49 11.65 -0.44
CA ILE A 101 6.78 10.85 -1.44
C ILE A 101 5.27 10.91 -1.23
N ILE A 102 4.81 10.86 0.03
CA ILE A 102 3.38 10.96 0.36
C ILE A 102 2.82 12.36 0.03
N ILE A 103 3.58 13.43 0.28
CA ILE A 103 3.18 14.81 -0.03
C ILE A 103 2.91 14.99 -1.53
N PHE A 104 3.76 14.38 -2.37
CA PHE A 104 3.70 14.51 -3.82
C PHE A 104 3.01 13.32 -4.51
N ILE A 105 2.26 12.48 -3.77
CA ILE A 105 1.70 11.25 -4.34
C ILE A 105 0.76 11.53 -5.52
N LYS A 106 -0.01 12.62 -5.47
CA LYS A 106 -0.92 13.02 -6.56
C LYS A 106 -0.13 13.45 -7.79
N GLU A 107 0.90 14.27 -7.60
CA GLU A 107 1.78 14.76 -8.65
C GLU A 107 2.60 13.62 -9.29
N ILE A 108 3.06 12.65 -8.49
CA ILE A 108 3.75 11.45 -8.99
C ILE A 108 2.81 10.60 -9.86
N LEU A 109 1.55 10.46 -9.44
CA LEU A 109 0.56 9.66 -10.16
C LEU A 109 0.23 10.26 -11.53
N GLN A 110 0.09 11.58 -11.59
CA GLN A 110 -0.04 12.32 -12.84
C GLN A 110 1.22 12.21 -13.72
N LEU A 111 2.42 12.22 -13.12
CA LEU A 111 3.68 12.09 -13.85
C LEU A 111 3.84 10.74 -14.56
N ILE A 112 3.29 9.65 -14.00
CA ILE A 112 3.31 8.32 -14.62
C ILE A 112 2.16 8.09 -15.61
N GLY A 113 1.33 9.10 -15.87
CA GLY A 113 0.23 9.05 -16.83
C GLY A 113 -1.06 8.44 -16.27
N ILE A 114 -1.25 8.48 -14.95
CA ILE A 114 -2.51 8.08 -14.31
C ILE A 114 -3.24 9.36 -13.87
N ASP A 115 -4.38 9.63 -14.52
CA ASP A 115 -5.25 10.74 -14.18
C ASP A 115 -6.12 10.37 -12.97
N VAL A 116 -6.04 11.18 -11.92
CA VAL A 116 -6.81 11.04 -10.69
C VAL A 116 -7.35 12.37 -10.21
#